data_AF-A0A813MAT8-F1
#
_entry.id   AF-A0A813MAT8-F1
#
_cell.length_a   1.000
_cell.length_b   1.000
_cell.length_c   1.000
_cell.angle_alpha   90.00
_cell.angle_beta   90.00
_cell.angle_gamma   90.00
#
_symmetry.space_group_name_H-M   'P 1'
#
loop_
_entity.id
_entity.type
_entity.pdbx_description
1 polymer ?
#
loop_
_entity_poly.entity_id
_entity_poly.type
_entity_poly.pdbx_seq_one_letter_code
_entity_poly.pdbx_strand_id
1 'polypeptide(L)'
;MSSKAPNLKQTTEENKADQDLLREIQLKQDAGQTIGPDFNDLCKREREAYQRCMNDKKRNSFLNCDDYYKNHKKCEQYWKEVQDYRVRYLDKTGFEYPKDTEYEKWRSKMHEWYITGKLSPPEDI
;
A
#
# COMPACT_ATOMS: atom_id res chain seq x y z
N MET A 1 40.49 31.49 -9.11
CA MET A 1 39.30 32.12 -9.71
C MET A 1 38.14 31.13 -9.61
N SER A 2 37.11 31.54 -8.87
CA SER A 2 35.71 31.08 -8.83
C SER A 2 35.38 29.63 -9.21
N SER A 3 35.31 28.76 -8.20
CA SER A 3 34.50 27.55 -8.26
C SER A 3 33.03 27.96 -8.24
N LYS A 4 32.37 27.96 -9.40
CA LYS A 4 30.91 28.08 -9.48
C LYS A 4 30.29 26.82 -8.85
N ALA A 5 29.93 26.90 -7.58
CA ALA A 5 29.03 25.92 -6.98
C ALA A 5 27.66 26.02 -7.68
N PRO A 6 27.06 24.90 -8.12
CA PRO A 6 25.73 24.91 -8.70
C PRO A 6 24.70 25.35 -7.65
N ASN A 7 23.83 26.28 -8.04
CA ASN A 7 22.68 26.76 -7.28
C ASN A 7 21.72 25.58 -7.00
N LEU A 8 21.86 24.94 -5.86
CA LEU A 8 20.83 24.09 -5.28
C LEU A 8 19.96 24.94 -4.35
N LYS A 9 19.08 25.75 -4.95
CA LYS A 9 17.81 26.06 -4.28
C LYS A 9 16.87 24.87 -4.51
N GLN A 10 17.23 23.73 -3.91
CA GLN A 10 16.27 22.68 -3.63
C GLN A 10 15.22 23.30 -2.71
N THR A 11 13.97 23.24 -3.13
CA THR A 11 12.88 23.89 -2.41
C THR A 11 12.74 23.24 -1.03
N THR A 12 12.52 24.04 -0.01
CA THR A 12 12.39 23.62 1.40
C THR A 12 11.32 22.54 1.61
N GLU A 13 10.41 22.38 0.65
CA GLU A 13 9.34 21.36 0.63
C GLU A 13 9.84 19.97 0.20
N GLU A 14 10.71 19.89 -0.81
CA GLU A 14 11.31 18.61 -1.24
C GLU A 14 12.22 18.05 -0.14
N ASN A 15 13.01 18.91 0.50
CA ASN A 15 13.83 18.53 1.66
C ASN A 15 12.99 18.09 2.87
N LYS A 16 11.77 18.62 3.02
CA LYS A 16 10.87 18.25 4.12
C LYS A 16 10.20 16.90 3.86
N ALA A 17 9.77 16.65 2.62
CA ALA A 17 9.24 15.35 2.22
C ALA A 17 10.29 14.25 2.34
N ASP A 18 11.54 14.53 1.94
CA ASP A 18 12.67 13.60 2.09
C ASP A 18 13.03 13.39 3.58
N GLN A 19 12.98 14.43 4.41
CA GLN A 19 13.20 14.29 5.85
C GLN A 19 12.07 13.52 6.56
N ASP A 20 10.82 13.69 6.15
CA ASP A 20 9.70 12.92 6.68
C ASP A 20 9.80 11.44 6.29
N LEU A 21 10.21 11.15 5.05
CA LEU A 21 10.46 9.79 4.58
C LEU A 21 11.63 9.13 5.34
N LEU A 22 12.74 9.86 5.53
CA LEU A 22 13.89 9.38 6.29
C LEU A 22 13.54 9.15 7.77
N ARG A 23 12.70 10.00 8.36
CA ARG A 23 12.19 9.85 9.72
C ARG A 23 11.28 8.63 9.85
N GLU A 24 10.43 8.37 8.86
CA GLU A 24 9.59 7.17 8.82
C GLU A 24 10.42 5.90 8.69
N ILE A 25 11.49 5.92 7.88
CA ILE A 25 12.44 4.81 7.74
C ILE A 25 13.22 4.58 9.04
N GLN A 26 13.68 5.63 9.72
CA GLN A 26 14.40 5.53 10.98
C GLN A 26 13.51 4.94 12.09
N LEU A 27 12.25 5.36 12.18
CA LEU A 27 11.27 4.79 13.12
C LEU A 27 11.01 3.30 12.86
N LYS A 28 11.06 2.86 11.59
CA LYS A 28 10.93 1.44 11.21
C LYS A 28 12.18 0.62 11.56
N GLN A 29 13.38 1.22 11.48
CA GLN A 29 14.64 0.59 11.84
C GLN A 29 14.82 0.47 13.37
N ASP A 30 14.44 1.49 14.13
CA ASP A 30 14.51 1.50 15.60
C ASP A 30 13.52 0.51 16.25
N ALA A 31 12.47 0.10 15.51
CA ALA A 31 11.55 -0.96 15.90
C ALA A 31 12.09 -2.39 15.66
N GLY A 32 13.34 -2.55 15.18
CA GLY A 32 13.98 -3.86 14.98
C GLY A 32 13.35 -4.71 13.88
N GLN A 33 12.58 -4.10 12.96
CA GLN A 33 11.88 -4.82 11.89
C GLN A 33 12.68 -4.82 10.59
N THR A 34 13.18 -6.00 10.19
CA THR A 34 13.53 -6.27 8.79
C THR A 34 12.23 -6.53 8.04
N ILE A 35 11.59 -5.46 7.55
CA ILE A 35 10.40 -5.57 6.70
C ILE A 35 10.85 -6.12 5.35
N GLY A 36 10.41 -7.32 5.00
CA GLY A 36 10.64 -7.92 3.69
C GLY A 36 10.09 -7.00 2.58
N PRO A 37 10.80 -6.84 1.45
CA PRO A 37 10.53 -5.79 0.46
C PRO A 37 9.18 -5.91 -0.28
N ASP A 38 8.49 -7.06 -0.21
CA ASP A 38 7.23 -7.29 -0.91
C ASP A 38 5.94 -7.07 -0.08
N PHE A 39 6.05 -6.78 1.22
CA PHE A 39 4.89 -6.57 2.10
C PHE A 39 4.34 -5.16 2.14
N ASN A 40 5.04 -4.18 1.56
CA ASN A 40 4.66 -2.78 1.67
C ASN A 40 3.45 -2.37 0.80
N ASP A 41 2.87 -3.28 0.00
CA ASP A 41 1.68 -2.96 -0.81
C ASP A 41 0.83 -4.19 -1.17
N LEU A 42 -0.16 -4.50 -0.32
CA LEU A 42 -1.10 -5.61 -0.50
C LEU A 42 -2.03 -5.44 -1.72
N CYS A 43 -2.06 -4.25 -2.32
CA CYS A 43 -2.86 -3.91 -3.49
C CYS A 43 -1.99 -3.51 -4.70
N LYS A 44 -0.71 -3.90 -4.68
CA LYS A 44 0.27 -3.57 -5.73
C LYS A 44 -0.23 -3.94 -7.12
N ARG A 45 -0.84 -5.11 -7.26
CA ARG A 45 -1.33 -5.60 -8.56
C ARG A 45 -2.43 -4.69 -9.13
N GLU A 46 -3.38 -4.31 -8.30
CA GLU A 46 -4.51 -3.46 -8.64
C GLU A 46 -4.03 -2.03 -8.93
N ARG A 47 -3.07 -1.52 -8.13
CA ARG A 47 -2.41 -0.23 -8.35
C ARG A 47 -1.64 -0.19 -9.68
N GLU A 48 -0.83 -1.21 -9.96
CA GLU A 48 -0.08 -1.33 -11.21
C GLU A 48 -1.00 -1.47 -12.43
N ALA A 49 -2.13 -2.17 -12.29
CA ALA A 49 -3.12 -2.27 -13.35
C ALA A 49 -3.79 -0.92 -13.64
N TYR A 50 -4.16 -0.18 -12.59
CA TYR A 50 -4.68 1.19 -12.72
C TYR A 50 -3.64 2.13 -13.34
N GLN A 51 -2.39 2.10 -12.88
CA GLN A 51 -1.30 2.92 -13.43
C GLN A 51 -1.02 2.60 -14.90
N ARG A 52 -1.02 1.32 -15.29
CA ARG A 52 -0.91 0.90 -16.70
C ARG A 52 -2.04 1.47 -17.53
N CYS A 53 -3.29 1.30 -17.08
CA CYS A 53 -4.44 1.86 -17.78
C CYS A 53 -4.33 3.39 -17.93
N MET A 54 -3.94 4.10 -16.87
CA MET A 54 -3.77 5.56 -16.93
C MET A 54 -2.64 5.99 -17.88
N ASN A 55 -1.55 5.23 -17.95
CA ASN A 55 -0.48 5.48 -18.91
C ASN A 55 -0.92 5.23 -20.36
N ASP A 56 -1.72 4.18 -20.59
CA ASP A 56 -2.28 3.90 -21.90
C ASP A 56 -3.36 4.92 -22.29
N LYS A 57 -4.15 5.41 -21.33
CA LYS A 57 -5.14 6.48 -21.53
C LYS A 57 -4.51 7.78 -22.02
N LYS A 58 -3.27 8.08 -21.62
CA LYS A 58 -2.50 9.22 -22.16
C LYS A 58 -2.22 9.07 -23.66
N ARG A 59 -2.18 7.84 -24.17
CA ARG A 59 -1.97 7.53 -25.61
C ARG A 59 -3.29 7.23 -26.34
N ASN A 60 -4.33 6.81 -25.62
CA ASN A 60 -5.65 6.47 -26.13
C ASN A 60 -6.75 6.97 -25.18
N SER A 61 -7.27 8.16 -25.44
CA SER A 61 -8.23 8.86 -24.56
C SER A 61 -9.55 8.12 -24.34
N PHE A 62 -9.89 7.14 -25.18
CA PHE A 62 -11.11 6.33 -25.07
C PHE A 62 -11.03 5.22 -24.01
N LEU A 63 -9.85 4.97 -23.43
CA LEU A 63 -9.71 3.96 -22.37
C LEU A 63 -10.42 4.38 -21.08
N ASN A 64 -11.28 3.50 -20.59
CA ASN A 64 -11.92 3.63 -19.30
C ASN A 64 -11.07 2.94 -18.22
N CYS A 65 -10.52 3.74 -17.29
CA CYS A 65 -9.71 3.24 -16.18
C CYS A 65 -10.46 3.21 -14.85
N ASP A 66 -11.73 3.59 -14.83
CA ASP A 66 -12.53 3.70 -13.61
C ASP A 66 -12.71 2.35 -12.93
N ASP A 67 -12.81 1.26 -13.70
CA ASP A 67 -12.95 -0.09 -13.13
C ASP A 67 -11.67 -0.54 -12.43
N TYR A 68 -10.50 -0.20 -12.98
CA TYR A 68 -9.21 -0.47 -12.32
C TYR A 68 -9.05 0.35 -11.04
N TYR A 69 -9.48 1.62 -11.07
CA TYR A 69 -9.49 2.47 -9.88
C TYR A 69 -10.43 1.92 -8.79
N LYS A 70 -11.65 1.51 -9.17
CA LYS A 70 -12.62 0.88 -8.26
C LYS A 70 -12.06 -0.41 -7.64
N ASN A 71 -11.39 -1.24 -8.43
CA ASN A 71 -10.76 -2.46 -7.93
C ASN A 71 -9.63 -2.17 -6.93
N HIS A 72 -8.79 -1.16 -7.21
CA HIS A 72 -7.77 -0.71 -6.27
C HIS A 72 -8.39 -0.22 -4.95
N LYS A 73 -9.46 0.59 -5.01
CA LYS A 73 -10.17 1.06 -3.81
C LYS A 73 -10.85 -0.05 -3.02
N LYS A 74 -11.46 -1.03 -3.70
CA LYS A 74 -12.02 -2.21 -3.05
C LYS A 74 -10.95 -3.04 -2.35
N CYS A 75 -9.77 -3.19 -2.95
CA CYS A 75 -8.64 -3.88 -2.32
C CYS A 75 -8.16 -3.15 -1.06
N GLU A 76 -7.99 -1.82 -1.10
CA GLU A 76 -7.60 -1.02 0.07
C GLU A 76 -8.62 -1.16 1.20
N GLN A 77 -9.92 -1.11 0.86
CA GLN A 77 -10.99 -1.26 1.83
C GLN A 77 -10.98 -2.65 2.48
N TYR A 78 -10.79 -3.71 1.69
CA TYR A 78 -10.71 -5.07 2.20
C TYR A 78 -9.61 -5.22 3.25
N TRP A 79 -8.38 -4.79 2.93
CA TRP A 79 -7.26 -4.94 3.84
C TRP A 79 -7.38 -4.07 5.09
N LYS A 80 -8.06 -2.93 5.00
CA LYS A 80 -8.42 -2.14 6.17
C LYS A 80 -9.38 -2.89 7.09
N GLU A 81 -10.40 -3.55 6.54
CA GLU A 81 -11.32 -4.37 7.35
C GLU A 81 -10.62 -5.57 8.00
N VAL A 82 -9.70 -6.20 7.28
CA VAL A 82 -8.82 -7.25 7.85
C VAL A 82 -8.00 -6.69 9.00
N GLN A 83 -7.38 -5.53 8.85
CA GLN A 83 -6.58 -4.89 9.89
C GLN A 83 -7.44 -4.55 11.12
N ASP A 84 -8.61 -3.94 10.91
CA ASP A 84 -9.57 -3.63 11.99
C ASP A 84 -10.02 -4.90 12.72
N TYR A 85 -10.27 -6.00 12.00
CA TYR A 85 -10.60 -7.29 12.59
C TYR A 85 -9.46 -7.84 13.45
N ARG A 86 -8.23 -7.83 12.91
CA ARG A 86 -7.03 -8.33 13.61
C ARG A 86 -6.77 -7.57 14.91
N VAL A 87 -6.94 -6.25 14.90
CA VAL A 87 -6.81 -5.41 16.11
C VAL A 87 -7.91 -5.74 17.12
N ARG A 88 -9.16 -5.89 16.67
CA ARG A 88 -10.31 -6.10 17.57
C ARG A 88 -10.38 -7.50 18.17
N TYR A 89 -10.03 -8.53 17.41
CA TYR A 89 -10.34 -9.92 17.75
C TYR A 89 -9.11 -10.82 17.92
N LEU A 90 -7.94 -10.43 17.40
CA LEU A 90 -6.72 -11.26 17.46
C LEU A 90 -5.59 -10.61 18.26
N ASP A 91 -5.86 -9.48 18.93
CA ASP A 91 -4.91 -8.69 19.73
C ASP A 91 -3.59 -8.41 18.99
N LYS A 92 -3.70 -8.16 17.67
CA LYS A 92 -2.55 -7.81 16.82
C LYS A 92 -2.35 -6.30 16.83
N THR A 93 -1.09 -5.88 16.68
CA THR A 93 -0.77 -4.46 16.54
C THR A 93 -1.38 -3.92 15.25
N GLY A 94 -2.07 -2.79 15.35
CA GLY A 94 -2.72 -2.15 14.20
C GLY A 94 -1.76 -1.58 13.17
N PHE A 95 -0.45 -1.74 13.34
CA PHE A 95 0.57 -1.24 12.42
C PHE A 95 1.20 -2.36 11.58
N GLU A 96 1.00 -3.63 11.95
CA GLU A 96 1.55 -4.76 11.22
C GLU A 96 0.50 -5.35 10.29
N TYR A 97 0.82 -5.52 9.01
CA TYR A 97 -0.01 -6.32 8.10
C TYR A 97 0.14 -7.83 8.39
N PRO A 98 -0.78 -8.68 7.88
CA PRO A 98 -0.64 -10.13 7.96
C PRO A 98 0.71 -10.62 7.45
N LYS A 99 1.32 -11.58 8.15
CA LYS A 99 2.54 -12.29 7.67
C LYS A 99 2.19 -13.13 6.43
N ASP A 100 3.16 -13.57 5.63
CA ASP A 100 2.96 -14.39 4.41
C ASP A 100 1.88 -15.45 4.49
N THR A 101 1.94 -16.29 5.52
CA THR A 101 0.99 -17.39 5.73
C THR A 101 -0.42 -16.90 6.04
N GLU A 102 -0.54 -15.79 6.78
CA GLU A 102 -1.79 -15.15 7.13
C GLU A 102 -2.35 -14.34 5.94
N TYR A 103 -1.46 -13.70 5.17
CA TYR A 103 -1.78 -12.92 3.98
C TYR A 103 -2.44 -13.78 2.91
N GLU A 104 -1.88 -14.93 2.55
CA GLU A 104 -2.48 -15.80 1.52
C GLU A 104 -3.88 -16.31 1.92
N LYS A 105 -4.07 -16.62 3.21
CA LYS A 105 -5.38 -17.01 3.75
C LYS A 105 -6.40 -15.88 3.64
N TRP A 106 -6.05 -14.68 4.09
CA TRP A 106 -6.92 -13.51 3.92
C TRP A 106 -7.13 -13.19 2.45
N ARG A 107 -6.11 -13.27 1.59
CA ARG A 107 -6.24 -13.02 0.16
C ARG A 107 -7.24 -13.97 -0.50
N SER A 108 -7.27 -15.23 -0.09
CA SER A 108 -8.24 -16.22 -0.61
C SER A 108 -9.71 -15.84 -0.35
N LYS A 109 -9.97 -15.04 0.70
CA LYS A 109 -11.32 -14.57 1.10
C LYS A 109 -11.73 -13.25 0.44
N MET A 110 -10.82 -12.56 -0.23
CA MET A 110 -11.08 -11.25 -0.84
C MET A 110 -12.18 -11.27 -1.89
N HIS A 111 -12.24 -12.32 -2.72
CA HIS A 111 -13.27 -12.45 -3.76
C HIS A 111 -14.67 -12.64 -3.15
N GLU A 112 -14.78 -13.45 -2.10
CA GLU A 112 -16.02 -13.64 -1.34
C GLU A 112 -16.46 -12.30 -0.71
N TRP A 113 -15.53 -11.54 -0.14
CA TRP A 113 -15.80 -10.22 0.41
C TRP A 113 -16.28 -9.23 -0.67
N TYR A 114 -15.69 -9.24 -1.88
CA TYR A 114 -16.17 -8.39 -2.98
C TYR A 114 -17.61 -8.65 -3.40
N ILE A 115 -18.11 -9.88 -3.21
CA ILE A 115 -19.49 -10.27 -3.55
C ILE A 115 -20.43 -9.92 -2.39
N THR A 116 -20.02 -10.21 -1.16
CA THR A 116 -20.92 -10.21 0.00
C THR A 116 -20.86 -8.94 0.84
N GLY A 117 -19.75 -8.19 0.77
CA GLY A 117 -19.45 -7.07 1.67
C GLY A 117 -19.29 -7.48 3.13
N LYS A 118 -19.09 -8.78 3.40
CA LYS A 118 -18.93 -9.33 4.75
C LYS A 118 -17.54 -9.93 4.88
N LEU A 119 -16.85 -9.57 5.96
CA LEU A 119 -15.55 -10.15 6.28
C LEU A 119 -15.74 -11.57 6.82
N SER A 120 -15.23 -12.54 6.06
CA SER A 120 -15.24 -13.97 6.42
C SER A 120 -13.83 -14.37 6.84
N PRO A 121 -13.49 -14.34 8.15
CA PRO A 121 -12.16 -14.70 8.61
C PRO A 121 -11.83 -16.16 8.25
N PRO A 122 -10.58 -16.46 7.85
CA PRO A 122 -10.10 -17.83 7.73
C PRO A 122 -10.20 -18.57 9.07
N GLU A 123 -10.58 -19.85 9.04
CA GLU A 123 -10.85 -20.66 10.25
C GLU A 123 -9.60 -20.93 11.11
N ASP A 124 -8.42 -20.78 10.53
CA ASP A 124 -7.13 -21.18 11.09
C ASP A 124 -6.16 -20.00 11.29
N ILE A 125 -6.71 -18.82 11.62
CA ILE A 125 -5.98 -17.57 11.94
C ILE A 125 -6.16 -17.19 13.40
#